data_AF-A0A7J4J1I4-F1
#
_entry.id   AF-A0A7J4J1I4-F1
#
_cell.length_a   1.000
_cell.length_b   1.000
_cell.length_c   1.000
_cell.angle_alpha   90.00
_cell.angle_beta   90.00
_cell.angle_gamma   90.00
#
_symmetry.space_group_name_H-M   'P 1'
#
loop_
_entity.id
_entity.type
_entity.pdbx_description
1 polymer ?
#
loop_
_entity_poly.entity_id
_entity_poly.type
_entity_poly.pdbx_seq_one_letter_code
_entity_poly.pdbx_strand_id
1 'polypeptide(L)'
;MARSVYVAGKYAYIVNQDGSGSNSNFAIIDVSNPYQPIIISTINNDTNLSNAISIYVAGKYAYIANYDTTAGKSNFTVIDVSNPTNPQVISSIDNDVNLYQATSLYVAGKYAYVTNYDSAAGQSNFAIIDLG
;
A
#
# COMPACT_ATOMS: atom_id res chain seq x y z
N MET A 1 -4.38 2.99 -13.74
CA MET A 1 -5.72 2.77 -13.16
C MET A 1 -5.63 2.97 -11.67
N ALA A 2 -6.51 3.77 -11.07
CA ALA A 2 -6.61 3.86 -9.62
C ALA A 2 -7.13 2.54 -9.06
N ARG A 3 -6.49 2.03 -7.99
CA ARG A 3 -6.83 0.73 -7.39
C ARG A 3 -7.55 0.92 -6.06
N SER A 4 -7.03 1.78 -5.20
CA SER A 4 -7.59 2.01 -3.88
C SER A 4 -7.32 3.43 -3.40
N VAL A 5 -8.21 3.90 -2.54
CA VAL A 5 -8.17 5.23 -1.90
C VAL A 5 -8.46 5.08 -0.41
N TYR A 6 -7.71 5.82 0.40
CA TYR A 6 -8.00 6.03 1.81
C TYR A 6 -8.11 7.52 2.08
N VAL A 7 -9.10 7.97 2.86
CA VAL A 7 -9.27 9.39 3.22
C VAL A 7 -9.04 9.55 4.72
N ALA A 8 -8.11 10.43 5.09
CA ALA A 8 -7.84 10.78 6.48
C ALA A 8 -7.77 12.31 6.64
N GLY A 9 -8.72 12.86 7.40
CA GLY A 9 -8.85 14.31 7.54
C GLY A 9 -9.08 14.97 6.18
N LYS A 10 -8.19 15.90 5.80
CA LYS A 10 -8.26 16.63 4.52
C LYS A 10 -7.47 15.99 3.39
N TYR A 11 -6.87 14.81 3.60
CA TYR A 11 -6.04 14.15 2.59
C TYR A 11 -6.67 12.85 2.09
N ALA A 12 -6.58 12.64 0.79
CA ALA A 12 -6.81 11.35 0.14
C ALA A 12 -5.47 10.75 -0.27
N TYR A 13 -5.30 9.46 0.01
CA TYR A 13 -4.12 8.67 -0.28
C TYR A 13 -4.51 7.63 -1.31
N ILE A 14 -3.84 7.61 -2.46
CA ILE A 14 -4.23 6.77 -3.59
C ILE A 14 -3.05 5.91 -4.01
N VAL A 15 -3.32 4.63 -4.25
CA VAL A 15 -2.43 3.75 -5.00
C VAL A 15 -3.00 3.52 -6.40
N ASN A 16 -2.14 3.70 -7.40
CA ASN A 16 -2.46 3.54 -8.81
C ASN A 16 -1.51 2.52 -9.41
N GLN A 17 -2.01 1.65 -10.28
CA GLN A 17 -1.20 0.70 -11.04
C GLN A 17 -1.20 1.14 -12.50
N ASP A 18 -0.07 1.12 -13.19
CA ASP A 18 -0.08 1.18 -14.65
C ASP A 18 -0.63 -0.15 -15.20
N GLY A 19 -1.25 -0.15 -16.38
CA GLY A 19 -1.87 -1.36 -16.92
C GLY A 19 -0.89 -2.53 -17.17
N SER A 20 0.42 -2.30 -17.00
CA SER A 20 1.47 -3.31 -17.12
C SER A 20 1.73 -4.07 -15.82
N GLY A 21 1.22 -3.56 -14.69
CA GLY A 21 1.44 -4.11 -13.35
C GLY A 21 2.87 -4.03 -12.83
N SER A 22 3.78 -3.41 -13.57
CA SER A 22 5.17 -3.25 -13.19
C SER A 22 5.46 -1.92 -12.51
N ASN A 23 4.61 -0.90 -12.72
CA ASN A 23 4.75 0.39 -12.07
C ASN A 23 3.48 0.75 -11.32
N SER A 24 3.65 1.21 -10.10
CA SER A 24 2.58 1.85 -9.36
C SER A 24 3.02 3.20 -8.84
N ASN A 25 2.04 4.07 -8.64
CA ASN A 25 2.23 5.39 -8.08
C ASN A 25 1.39 5.51 -6.81
N PHE A 26 2.03 6.02 -5.76
CA PHE A 26 1.35 6.50 -4.58
C PHE A 26 1.18 8.02 -4.68
N ALA A 27 0.01 8.54 -4.33
CA ALA A 27 -0.27 9.97 -4.35
C ALA A 27 -0.97 10.42 -3.06
N ILE A 28 -0.61 11.61 -2.59
CA ILE A 28 -1.33 12.33 -1.54
C ILE A 28 -2.00 13.54 -2.18
N ILE A 29 -3.30 13.67 -1.96
CA ILE A 29 -4.14 14.72 -2.54
C ILE A 29 -4.81 15.48 -1.39
N ASP A 30 -4.69 16.80 -1.36
CA ASP A 30 -5.50 17.66 -0.51
C ASP A 30 -6.90 17.77 -1.12
N VAL A 31 -7.90 17.28 -0.37
CA VAL A 31 -9.32 17.23 -0.75
C VAL A 31 -10.16 18.17 0.13
N SER A 32 -9.52 19.17 0.78
CA SER A 32 -10.22 20.17 1.60
C SER A 32 -11.21 21.01 0.80
N ASN A 33 -10.92 21.27 -0.47
CA ASN A 33 -11.87 21.85 -1.41
C ASN A 33 -12.40 20.76 -2.37
N PRO A 34 -13.67 20.33 -2.24
CA PRO A 34 -14.22 19.28 -3.09
C PRO A 34 -14.34 19.70 -4.56
N TYR A 35 -14.36 21.01 -4.85
CA TYR A 35 -14.39 21.54 -6.22
C TYR A 35 -13.01 21.71 -6.84
N GLN A 36 -11.95 21.65 -6.02
CA GLN A 36 -10.57 21.81 -6.47
C GLN A 36 -9.59 20.96 -5.65
N PRO A 37 -9.61 19.63 -5.80
CA PRO A 37 -8.58 18.77 -5.22
C PRO A 37 -7.19 19.08 -5.80
N ILE A 38 -6.15 19.01 -4.96
CA ILE A 38 -4.76 19.32 -5.36
C ILE A 38 -3.85 18.15 -5.00
N ILE A 39 -3.09 17.63 -5.98
CA ILE A 39 -2.04 16.64 -5.71
C ILE A 39 -0.89 17.35 -4.96
N ILE A 40 -0.61 16.88 -3.75
CA ILE A 40 0.44 17.43 -2.88
C ILE A 40 1.79 16.75 -3.14
N SER A 41 1.77 15.44 -3.33
CA SER A 41 2.98 14.66 -3.58
C SER A 41 2.67 13.34 -4.28
N THR A 42 3.70 12.78 -4.92
CA THR A 42 3.65 11.45 -5.53
C THR A 42 4.95 10.69 -5.29
N ILE A 43 4.86 9.39 -5.07
CA ILE A 43 5.98 8.46 -5.20
C ILE A 43 5.71 7.64 -6.46
N ASN A 44 6.62 7.69 -7.43
CA ASN A 44 6.49 7.01 -8.71
C ASN A 44 7.67 6.04 -8.89
N ASN A 45 7.42 4.91 -9.56
CA ASN A 45 8.44 3.93 -9.94
C ASN A 45 9.28 3.37 -8.76
N ASP A 46 8.72 3.35 -7.54
CA ASP A 46 9.36 2.66 -6.42
C ASP A 46 9.16 1.15 -6.58
N THR A 47 10.25 0.39 -6.51
CA THR A 47 10.21 -1.06 -6.70
C THR A 47 9.40 -1.79 -5.64
N ASN A 48 9.29 -1.22 -4.43
CA ASN A 48 8.46 -1.77 -3.36
C ASN A 48 6.98 -1.47 -3.58
N LEU A 49 6.60 -0.55 -4.46
CA LEU A 49 5.20 -0.27 -4.79
C LEU A 49 4.72 -1.04 -6.02
N SER A 50 5.50 -1.98 -6.55
CA SER A 50 5.09 -2.79 -7.70
C SER A 50 3.75 -3.46 -7.43
N ASN A 51 2.81 -3.28 -8.36
CA ASN A 51 1.44 -3.79 -8.27
C ASN A 51 0.67 -3.48 -6.97
N ALA A 52 0.77 -2.25 -6.46
CA ALA A 52 0.03 -1.79 -5.30
C ALA A 52 -1.48 -1.75 -5.57
N ILE A 53 -2.26 -2.50 -4.77
CA ILE A 53 -3.71 -2.64 -5.00
C ILE A 53 -4.59 -2.25 -3.82
N SER A 54 -4.08 -2.22 -2.60
CA SER A 54 -4.84 -1.81 -1.42
C SER A 54 -4.01 -0.91 -0.52
N ILE A 55 -4.67 0.01 0.19
CA ILE A 55 -4.06 0.97 1.10
C ILE A 55 -4.90 1.14 2.36
N TYR A 56 -4.23 1.26 3.50
CA TYR A 56 -4.82 1.71 4.76
C TYR A 56 -3.88 2.72 5.43
N VAL A 57 -4.42 3.81 5.99
CA VAL A 57 -3.61 4.81 6.70
C VAL A 57 -3.96 4.81 8.17
N ALA A 58 -2.96 4.61 9.03
CA ALA A 58 -3.10 4.71 10.49
C ALA A 58 -2.05 5.68 11.06
N GLY A 59 -2.52 6.77 11.64
CA GLY A 59 -1.64 7.81 12.18
C GLY A 59 -0.75 8.41 11.09
N LYS A 60 0.56 8.20 11.22
CA LYS A 60 1.59 8.74 10.31
C LYS A 60 2.05 7.76 9.23
N TYR A 61 1.43 6.58 9.15
CA TYR A 61 1.86 5.53 8.23
C TYR A 61 0.74 5.12 7.27
N ALA A 62 1.10 4.93 6.01
CA ALA A 62 0.29 4.23 5.04
C ALA A 62 0.85 2.82 4.81
N TYR A 63 -0.02 1.83 4.87
CA TYR A 63 0.27 0.42 4.67
C TYR A 63 -0.35 -0.01 3.35
N ILE A 64 0.41 -0.73 2.55
CA ILE A 64 0.04 -1.06 1.18
C ILE A 64 0.21 -2.56 0.96
N ALA A 65 -0.81 -3.18 0.35
CA ALA A 65 -0.73 -4.54 -0.16
C ALA A 65 -0.43 -4.49 -1.66
N ASN A 66 0.58 -5.26 -2.04
CA ASN A 66 1.10 -5.35 -3.39
C ASN A 66 0.86 -6.76 -3.93
N TYR A 67 0.14 -6.82 -5.05
CA TYR A 67 -0.21 -8.08 -5.71
C TYR A 67 0.92 -8.53 -6.65
N ASP A 68 2.13 -8.69 -6.14
CA ASP A 68 3.27 -9.12 -6.95
C ASP A 68 3.59 -10.61 -6.73
N THR A 69 3.94 -11.30 -7.81
CA THR A 69 4.36 -12.71 -7.82
C THR A 69 5.85 -12.87 -8.10
N THR A 70 6.53 -11.76 -8.38
CA THR A 70 7.92 -11.75 -8.81
C THR A 70 8.84 -11.78 -7.61
N ALA A 71 9.79 -12.71 -7.59
CA ALA A 71 10.78 -12.79 -6.52
C ALA A 71 11.54 -11.46 -6.36
N GLY A 72 11.71 -11.00 -5.12
CA GLY A 72 12.34 -9.72 -4.79
C GLY A 72 11.45 -8.50 -4.98
N LYS A 73 10.14 -8.68 -5.21
CA LYS A 73 9.15 -7.61 -5.14
C LYS A 73 8.38 -7.68 -3.84
N SER A 74 8.12 -6.53 -3.25
CA SER A 74 7.43 -6.44 -1.97
C SER A 74 5.95 -6.77 -2.12
N ASN A 75 5.42 -7.63 -1.25
CA ASN A 75 3.99 -7.88 -1.10
C ASN A 75 3.31 -6.97 -0.07
N PHE A 76 4.09 -6.38 0.83
CA PHE A 76 3.64 -5.40 1.80
C PHE A 76 4.61 -4.23 1.87
N THR A 77 4.10 -3.01 1.93
CA THR A 77 4.92 -1.78 1.99
C THR A 77 4.39 -0.80 3.02
N VAL A 78 5.31 -0.13 3.72
CA VAL A 78 5.02 0.92 4.69
C VAL A 78 5.60 2.24 4.20
N ILE A 79 4.76 3.26 4.14
CA ILE A 79 5.13 4.63 3.79
C ILE A 79 4.93 5.53 5.01
N ASP A 80 5.96 6.28 5.39
CA ASP A 80 5.82 7.43 6.29
C ASP A 80 5.15 8.58 5.54
N VAL A 81 3.99 8.99 6.03
CA VAL A 81 3.17 10.08 5.49
C VAL A 81 3.01 11.22 6.50
N SER A 82 3.86 11.27 7.53
CA SER A 82 3.87 12.36 8.53
C SER A 82 4.08 13.73 7.90
N ASN A 83 4.90 13.81 6.85
CA ASN A 83 5.03 14.96 5.99
C ASN A 83 4.33 14.71 4.64
N PRO A 84 3.14 15.27 4.40
CA PRO A 84 2.39 15.00 3.17
C PRO A 84 3.07 15.54 1.91
N THR A 85 4.00 16.51 2.01
CA THR A 85 4.77 17.01 0.86
C THR A 85 5.99 16.16 0.55
N ASN A 86 6.41 15.27 1.45
CA ASN A 86 7.56 14.39 1.27
C ASN A 86 7.34 13.02 1.92
N PRO A 87 6.39 12.21 1.42
CA PRO A 87 6.19 10.85 1.91
C PRO A 87 7.39 9.96 1.54
N GLN A 88 7.69 8.95 2.35
CA GLN A 88 8.85 8.08 2.15
C GLN A 88 8.49 6.61 2.37
N VAL A 89 8.91 5.72 1.47
CA VAL A 89 8.89 4.28 1.74
C VAL A 89 9.94 3.98 2.81
N ILE A 90 9.52 3.42 3.94
CA ILE A 90 10.41 3.17 5.10
C ILE A 90 10.60 1.68 5.41
N SER A 91 9.73 0.81 4.88
CA SER A 91 9.81 -0.63 5.10
C SER A 91 9.01 -1.38 4.04
N SER A 92 9.42 -2.62 3.78
CA SER A 92 8.69 -3.54 2.90
C SER A 92 8.98 -5.00 3.27
N ILE A 93 8.10 -5.90 2.83
CA ILE A 93 8.25 -7.36 2.98
C ILE A 93 8.10 -7.99 1.60
N ASP A 94 9.13 -8.70 1.14
CA ASP A 94 9.24 -9.27 -0.22
C ASP A 94 9.41 -10.80 -0.27
N ASN A 95 9.57 -11.45 0.88
CA ASN A 95 9.85 -12.88 1.00
C ASN A 95 9.08 -13.54 2.16
N ASP A 96 7.79 -13.24 2.29
CA ASP A 96 6.90 -13.98 3.19
C ASP A 96 5.90 -14.78 2.37
N VAL A 97 5.97 -16.10 2.53
CA VAL A 97 5.07 -17.07 1.87
C VAL A 97 3.61 -16.76 2.16
N ASN A 98 3.28 -16.26 3.36
CA ASN A 98 1.91 -15.92 3.74
C ASN A 98 1.44 -14.55 3.22
N LEU A 99 2.30 -13.80 2.53
CA LEU A 99 1.95 -12.52 1.90
C LEU A 99 1.94 -12.61 0.37
N TYR A 100 2.26 -13.76 -0.20
CA TYR A 100 2.28 -13.96 -1.65
C TYR A 100 0.93 -13.59 -2.26
N GLN A 101 0.93 -12.65 -3.22
CA GLN A 101 -0.29 -12.08 -3.80
C GLN A 101 -1.23 -11.41 -2.78
N ALA A 102 -0.69 -10.54 -1.93
CA ALA A 102 -1.48 -9.73 -1.01
C ALA A 102 -2.55 -8.89 -1.74
N THR A 103 -3.76 -8.86 -1.18
CA THR A 103 -4.96 -8.32 -1.86
C THR A 103 -5.65 -7.20 -1.13
N SER A 104 -5.80 -7.36 0.18
CA SER A 104 -6.46 -6.41 1.04
C SER A 104 -5.75 -6.37 2.37
N LEU A 105 -5.88 -5.25 3.06
CA LEU A 105 -5.35 -5.12 4.40
C LEU A 105 -6.26 -4.26 5.26
N TYR A 106 -6.24 -4.54 6.55
CA TYR A 106 -6.87 -3.73 7.59
C TYR A 106 -5.90 -3.60 8.76
N VAL A 107 -5.84 -2.42 9.38
CA VAL A 107 -4.94 -2.17 10.52
C VAL A 107 -5.76 -1.92 11.78
N ALA A 108 -5.45 -2.70 12.83
CA ALA A 108 -6.04 -2.54 14.15
C ALA A 108 -4.95 -2.57 15.23
N GLY A 109 -4.79 -1.44 15.94
CA GLY A 109 -3.73 -1.27 16.91
C GLY A 109 -2.35 -1.42 16.26
N LYS A 110 -1.58 -2.38 16.75
CA LYS A 110 -0.22 -2.69 16.26
C LYS A 110 -0.18 -3.78 15.19
N TYR A 111 -1.32 -4.20 14.66
CA TYR A 111 -1.37 -5.33 13.72
C TYR A 111 -1.99 -4.94 12.39
N ALA A 112 -1.37 -5.37 11.29
CA ALA A 112 -1.98 -5.42 9.97
C ALA A 112 -2.49 -6.84 9.68
N TYR A 113 -3.73 -6.92 9.24
CA TYR A 113 -4.46 -8.12 8.87
C TYR A 113 -4.51 -8.13 7.34
N VAL A 114 -3.73 -9.01 6.70
CA VAL A 114 -3.56 -9.03 5.24
C VAL A 114 -4.18 -10.29 4.69
N THR A 115 -5.01 -10.17 3.65
CA THR A 115 -5.50 -11.32 2.88
C THR A 115 -4.66 -11.48 1.63
N ASN A 116 -4.47 -12.70 1.18
CA ASN A 116 -3.67 -13.01 0.00
C ASN A 116 -4.27 -14.18 -0.78
N TYR A 117 -3.95 -14.26 -2.08
CA TYR A 117 -4.32 -15.40 -2.92
C TYR A 117 -3.16 -16.39 -2.90
N ASP A 118 -3.25 -17.45 -2.10
CA ASP A 118 -2.40 -18.60 -2.37
C ASP A 118 -3.20 -19.91 -2.46
N SER A 119 -2.78 -20.73 -3.40
CA SER A 119 -3.35 -22.05 -3.69
C SER A 119 -2.39 -23.19 -3.33
N ALA A 120 -1.18 -22.88 -2.86
CA ALA A 120 -0.21 -23.89 -2.45
C ALA A 120 -0.57 -24.52 -1.09
N ALA A 121 -0.39 -25.84 -1.00
CA ALA A 121 -0.72 -26.60 0.19
C ALA A 121 0.16 -26.17 1.39
N GLY A 122 -0.48 -25.84 2.51
CA GLY A 122 0.19 -25.50 3.78
C GLY A 122 0.44 -24.00 4.00
N GLN A 123 0.03 -23.14 3.06
CA GLN A 123 0.12 -21.68 3.21
C GLN A 123 -1.25 -21.10 3.62
N SER A 124 -1.22 -19.96 4.32
CA SER A 124 -2.45 -19.27 4.75
C SER A 124 -2.85 -18.22 3.72
N ASN A 125 -4.16 -18.10 3.46
CA ASN A 125 -4.75 -16.98 2.70
C ASN A 125 -4.91 -15.70 3.55
N PHE A 126 -4.11 -15.62 4.60
CA PHE A 126 -4.18 -14.60 5.62
C PHE A 126 -2.87 -14.52 6.41
N ALA A 127 -2.42 -13.30 6.67
CA ALA A 127 -1.26 -13.01 7.51
C ALA A 127 -1.57 -11.91 8.53
N ILE A 128 -0.91 -11.98 9.69
CA ILE A 128 -0.88 -10.92 10.69
C ILE A 128 0.55 -10.40 10.79
N ILE A 129 0.73 -9.12 10.51
CA ILE A 129 2.02 -8.43 10.61
C ILE A 129 2.01 -7.58 11.88
N ASP A 130 3.01 -7.76 12.76
CA ASP A 130 3.25 -6.83 13.87
C ASP A 130 3.93 -5.57 13.34
N LEU A 131 3.37 -4.41 13.68
CA LEU A 131 3.79 -3.09 13.23
C LEU A 131 4.58 -2.34 14.32
N GLY A 132 4.88 -3.00 15.44
CA GLY A 132 5.62 -2.48 16.60
C GLY A 132 7.08 -2.88 16.63
#